data_AF-A0A1V6H766-F1
#
_entry.id   AF-A0A1V6H766-F1
#
_cell.length_a   1.000
_cell.length_b   1.000
_cell.length_c   1.000
_cell.angle_alpha   90.00
_cell.angle_beta   90.00
_cell.angle_gamma   90.00
#
_symmetry.space_group_name_H-M   'P 1'
#
loop_
_entity.id
_entity.type
_entity.pdbx_description
1 polymer ?
#
loop_
_entity_poly.entity_id
_entity_poly.type
_entity_poly.pdbx_seq_one_letter_code
_entity_poly.pdbx_strand_id
1 'polypeptide(L)' 'MTLLSLVKAGYGSLAELEALDTDDFLDLVEFESISRDIEAHYVEKVHKRR' A
#
# COMPACT_ATOMS: atom_id res chain seq x y z
N MET A 1 -6.67 4.38 -1.48
CA MET A 1 -5.64 3.83 -2.38
C MET A 1 -6.24 3.71 -3.78
N THR A 2 -5.47 3.91 -4.85
CA THR A 2 -5.91 3.70 -6.25
C THR A 2 -5.09 2.59 -6.91
N LEU A 3 -5.59 2.00 -8.01
CA LEU A 3 -4.82 1.03 -8.82
C LEU A 3 -3.45 1.58 -9.22
N LEU A 4 -3.39 2.83 -9.68
CA LEU A 4 -2.12 3.47 -10.05
C LEU A 4 -1.14 3.62 -8.88
N SER A 5 -1.64 3.88 -7.66
CA SER A 5 -0.75 3.91 -6.49
C SER A 5 -0.17 2.54 -6.15
N LEU A 6 -0.93 1.45 -6.37
CA LEU A 6 -0.47 0.08 -6.15
C LEU A 6 0.54 -0.35 -7.21
N VAL A 7 0.32 0.02 -8.48
CA VAL A 7 1.32 -0.16 -9.55
C VAL A 7 2.61 0.58 -9.18
N LYS A 8 2.50 1.83 -8.73
CA LYS A 8 3.67 2.63 -8.33
C LYS A 8 4.41 2.04 -7.13
N ALA A 9 3.70 1.40 -6.21
CA ALA A 9 4.28 0.71 -5.06
C ALA A 9 4.89 -0.67 -5.42
N GLY A 10 4.68 -1.16 -6.65
CA GLY A 10 5.32 -2.37 -7.15
C GLY A 10 4.54 -3.66 -6.90
N TYR A 11 3.25 -3.58 -6.59
CA TYR A 11 2.41 -4.76 -6.35
C TYR A 11 2.05 -5.54 -7.62
N GLY A 12 2.30 -4.99 -8.80
CA GLY A 12 2.02 -5.61 -10.09
C GLY A 12 1.87 -4.57 -11.20
N SER A 13 1.70 -5.05 -12.43
CA SER A 13 1.27 -4.22 -13.55
C SER A 13 -0.20 -3.82 -13.41
N LEU A 14 -0.60 -2.78 -14.15
CA LEU A 14 -2.00 -2.34 -14.15
C LEU A 14 -2.95 -3.47 -14.58
N ALA A 15 -2.57 -4.23 -15.61
CA ALA A 15 -3.39 -5.33 -16.12
C ALA A 15 -3.54 -6.48 -15.12
N GLU A 16 -2.48 -6.80 -14.36
CA GLU A 16 -2.55 -7.81 -13.29
C GLU A 16 -3.48 -7.36 -12.16
N LEU A 17 -3.41 -6.08 -11.76
CA LEU A 17 -4.25 -5.54 -10.69
C LEU A 17 -5.73 -5.37 -11.12
N GLU A 18 -6.00 -5.06 -12.39
CA GLU A 18 -7.36 -5.01 -12.94
C GLU A 18 -8.00 -6.41 -13.07
N ALA A 19 -7.18 -7.46 -13.10
CA ALA A 19 -7.64 -8.85 -13.17
C ALA A 19 -7.95 -9.48 -11.81
N LEU A 20 -7.62 -8.79 -10.70
CA LEU A 20 -7.97 -9.24 -9.36
C LEU A 20 -9.48 -9.22 -9.16
N ASP A 21 -9.98 -10.18 -8.39
CA ASP A 21 -11.34 -10.07 -7.89
C ASP A 21 -11.44 -8.98 -6.80
N THR A 22 -12.67 -8.70 -6.38
CA THR A 22 -12.91 -7.62 -5.42
C THR A 22 -12.29 -7.91 -4.06
N ASP A 23 -12.29 -9.17 -3.62
CA ASP A 23 -11.81 -9.54 -2.29
C ASP A 23 -10.28 -9.45 -2.25
N ASP A 24 -9.59 -10.02 -3.24
CA ASP A 24 -8.12 -9.93 -3.37
C ASP A 24 -7.66 -8.47 -3.50
N PHE A 25 -8.40 -7.64 -4.24
CA PHE A 25 -8.09 -6.21 -4.37
C PHE A 25 -8.25 -5.48 -3.03
N LEU A 26 -9.31 -5.75 -2.29
CA LEU A 26 -9.56 -5.11 -1.00
C LEU A 26 -8.51 -5.52 0.05
N ASP A 27 -8.13 -6.80 0.08
CA ASP A 27 -7.05 -7.30 0.95
C ASP A 27 -5.72 -6.61 0.66
N LEU A 28 -5.39 -6.44 -0.62
CA LEU A 28 -4.18 -5.72 -1.05
C LEU A 28 -4.20 -4.25 -0.61
N VAL A 29 -5.36 -3.59 -0.74
CA VAL A 29 -5.55 -2.19 -0.32
C VAL A 29 -5.41 -2.05 1.19
N GLU A 30 -5.97 -2.98 1.97
CA GLU A 30 -5.85 -2.99 3.42
C GLU A 30 -4.39 -3.20 3.85
N PHE A 31 -3.70 -4.19 3.27
CA PHE A 31 -2.30 -4.46 3.54
C PHE A 31 -1.41 -3.22 3.32
N GLU A 32 -1.57 -2.54 2.18
CA GLU A 32 -0.81 -1.34 1.86
C GLU A 32 -1.15 -0.19 2.83
N SER A 33 -2.43 -0.04 3.20
CA SER A 33 -2.83 0.97 4.18
C SER A 33 -2.15 0.76 5.52
N ILE A 34 -2.18 -0.46 6.05
CA ILE A 34 -1.55 -0.82 7.33
C ILE A 34 -0.04 -0.61 7.24
N SER A 35 0.59 -1.03 6.14
CA SER A 35 2.03 -0.88 5.93
C SER A 35 2.48 0.58 5.98
N ARG A 36 1.72 1.48 5.34
CA ARG A 36 2.00 2.92 5.38
C ARG A 36 1.84 3.53 6.75
N ASP A 37 0.83 3.10 7.52
CA ASP A 37 0.63 3.58 8.89
C ASP A 37 1.78 3.15 9.80
N ILE A 38 2.25 1.91 9.64
CA ILE A 38 3.43 1.40 10.35
C ILE A 38 4.67 2.21 10.00
N GLU A 39 4.94 2.40 8.71
CA GLU A 39 6.10 3.16 8.25
C GLU A 39 6.06 4.61 8.78
N ALA A 40 4.92 5.28 8.67
CA ALA A 40 4.73 6.63 9.18
C ALA A 40 5.05 6.72 10.69
N HIS A 41 4.56 5.77 11.49
CA HIS A 41 4.85 5.72 12.92
C HIS A 41 6.34 5.59 13.23
N TYR A 42 7.08 4.76 12.47
CA TYR A 42 8.53 4.63 12.65
C TYR A 42 9.27 5.89 12.22
N VAL A 43 8.90 6.48 11.09
CA VAL A 43 9.48 7.74 10.60
C VAL A 43 9.26 8.86 11.62
N GLU A 44 8.06 9.03 12.15
CA GLU A 44 7.77 10.03 13.18
C GLU A 44 8.62 9.84 14.44
N LYS A 45 8.80 8.59 14.90
CA LYS A 45 9.64 8.29 16.06
C LYS A 45 11.12 8.61 15.84
N VAL A 46 11.62 8.43 14.62
CA VAL A 46 13.00 8.81 14.27
C VAL A 46 13.16 10.33 14.29
N HIS A 47 12.18 11.07 13.78
CA HIS A 47 12.22 12.53 13.73
C HIS A 47 12.05 13.19 15.11
N LYS A 48 11.25 12.61 16.02
CA LYS A 48 11.09 13.10 17.40
C LYS A 48 12.32 12.88 18.31
N ARG A 49 13.30 12.09 17.88
CA ARG A 49 14.54 11.82 18.62
C ARG A 49 15.71 12.74 18.25
N ARG A 50 15.50 13.70 17.36
CA ARG A 50 16.50 14.71 16.95
C ARG A 50 16.20 16.07 17.54
#